data_AF-A0A8S0H5Z3-F1
#
_entry.id   AF-A0A8S0H5Z3-F1
#
_cell.length_a   1.000
_cell.length_b   1.000
_cell.length_c   1.000
_cell.angle_alpha   90.00
_cell.angle_beta   90.00
_cell.angle_gamma   90.00
#
_symmetry.space_group_name_H-M   'P 1'
#
loop_
_entity.id
_entity.type
_entity.pdbx_description
1 polymer ?
#
loop_
_entity_poly.entity_id
_entity_poly.type
_entity_poly.pdbx_seq_one_letter_code
_entity_poly.pdbx_strand_id
1 'polypeptide(L)' 'MTAKIPLMIREAGRRMNSMSQGGQPVDVAETIAWLAHPASGGINGQVVRVCGQSLLGA' A
#
# COMPACT_ATOMS: atom_id res chain seq x y z
N MET A 1 -15.49 -0.37 2.93
CA MET A 1 -14.91 -0.35 4.30
C MET A 1 -14.32 1.02 4.65
N THR A 2 -13.49 1.61 3.80
CA THR A 2 -12.82 2.92 4.03
C THR A 2 -13.76 4.09 4.37
N ALA A 3 -14.95 4.15 3.76
CA ALA A 3 -15.94 5.20 4.04
C ALA A 3 -16.42 5.23 5.51
N LYS A 4 -16.29 4.11 6.24
CA LYS A 4 -16.65 4.00 7.66
C LYS A 4 -15.58 4.57 8.61
N ILE A 5 -14.40 4.92 8.11
CA ILE A 5 -13.31 5.52 8.91
C ILE A 5 -13.66 6.99 9.21
N PRO A 6 -13.47 7.49 10.46
CA PRO A 6 -13.67 8.90 10.80
C PRO A 6 -12.92 9.85 9.87
N LEU A 7 -13.57 10.96 9.50
CA LEU A 7 -13.12 11.84 8.41
C LEU A 7 -11.66 12.26 8.55
N MET A 8 -11.25 12.79 9.71
CA MET A 8 -9.89 13.30 9.90
C MET A 8 -8.83 12.21 9.78
N ILE A 9 -9.11 11.02 10.32
CA ILE A 9 -8.20 9.86 10.21
C ILE A 9 -8.12 9.41 8.74
N ARG A 10 -9.25 9.37 8.04
CA ARG A 10 -9.31 9.00 6.62
C ARG A 10 -8.55 9.97 5.73
N GLU A 11 -8.68 11.28 5.94
CA GLU A 11 -8.00 12.29 5.15
C GLU A 11 -6.50 12.36 5.45
N ALA A 12 -6.10 12.19 6.72
CA ALA A 12 -4.70 12.04 7.10
C ALA A 12 -4.08 10.84 6.36
N GLY A 13 -4.70 9.65 6.42
CA GLY A 13 -4.22 8.47 5.72
C GLY A 13 -4.16 8.63 4.19
N ARG A 14 -5.12 9.36 3.60
CA ARG A 14 -5.15 9.63 2.14
C ARG A 14 -4.01 10.55 1.69
N ARG A 15 -3.57 11.51 2.52
CA ARG A 15 -2.65 12.58 2.08
C ARG A 15 -1.24 12.48 2.65
N MET A 16 -1.03 11.77 3.76
CA MET A 16 0.28 11.64 4.41
C MET A 16 1.17 10.58 3.75
N ASN A 17 1.41 10.76 2.45
CA ASN A 17 2.29 9.97 1.61
C ASN A 17 2.74 10.81 0.42
N SER A 18 3.84 10.44 -0.24
CA SER A 18 4.42 11.23 -1.34
C SER A 18 3.50 11.36 -2.55
N MET A 19 2.56 10.43 -2.75
CA MET A 19 1.60 10.46 -3.85
C MET A 19 0.36 11.34 -3.57
N SER A 20 0.21 11.85 -2.34
CA SER A 20 -0.90 12.69 -1.89
C SER A 20 -2.30 12.10 -2.14
N GLN A 21 -2.41 10.78 -2.30
CA GLN A 21 -3.64 10.07 -2.56
C GLN A 21 -3.71 8.72 -1.85
N GLY A 22 -4.93 8.18 -1.71
CA GLY A 22 -5.14 6.83 -1.20
C GLY A 22 -4.95 5.81 -2.31
N GLY A 23 -4.38 4.65 -1.97
CA GLY A 23 -4.23 3.55 -2.92
C GLY A 23 -5.56 2.93 -3.34
N GLN A 24 -5.51 2.23 -4.47
CA GLN A 24 -6.58 1.41 -5.01
C GLN A 24 -6.30 -0.07 -4.67
N PRO A 25 -7.32 -0.95 -4.65
CA PRO A 25 -7.11 -2.38 -4.44
C PRO A 25 -6.17 -3.03 -5.47
N VAL A 26 -6.13 -2.51 -6.71
CA VAL A 26 -5.26 -3.03 -7.77
C VAL A 26 -3.77 -2.87 -7.45
N ASP A 27 -3.37 -1.78 -6.79
CA ASP A 27 -1.97 -1.54 -6.42
C ASP A 27 -1.43 -2.64 -5.48
N VAL A 28 -2.28 -3.09 -4.56
CA VAL A 28 -1.98 -4.20 -3.64
C VAL A 28 -1.96 -5.52 -4.41
N ALA A 29 -2.95 -5.73 -5.30
CA ALA A 29 -3.06 -6.95 -6.09
C ALA A 29 -1.85 -7.15 -7.02
N GLU A 30 -1.36 -6.09 -7.66
CA GLU A 30 -0.17 -6.13 -8.53
C GLU A 30 1.10 -6.48 -7.75
N THR A 31 1.26 -5.93 -6.54
CA THR A 31 2.41 -6.27 -5.69
C THR A 31 2.36 -7.74 -5.25
N ILE A 32 1.17 -8.26 -4.91
CA ILE A 32 0.97 -9.68 -4.60
C ILE A 32 1.26 -10.55 -5.83
N ALA A 33 0.74 -10.18 -6.99
CA ALA A 33 0.95 -10.90 -8.24
C ALA A 33 2.43 -10.95 -8.63
N TRP A 34 3.17 -9.85 -8.41
CA TRP A 34 4.62 -9.82 -8.58
C TRP A 34 5.34 -10.80 -7.66
N LEU A 35 5.00 -10.87 -6.37
CA LEU A 35 5.58 -11.86 -5.45
C LEU A 35 5.24 -13.30 -5.86
N ALA A 36 4.04 -13.53 -6.39
CA ALA A 36 3.60 -14.85 -6.85
C ALA A 36 4.10 -15.23 -8.26
N HIS A 37 4.72 -14.29 -8.99
CA HIS A 37 5.12 -14.50 -10.37
C HIS A 37 6.21 -15.59 -10.47
N PRO A 38 6.17 -16.51 -11.46
CA PRO A 38 7.13 -17.62 -11.56
C PRO A 38 8.60 -17.19 -11.61
N ALA A 39 8.89 -16.02 -12.20
CA ALA A 39 10.25 -15.47 -12.25
C ALA A 39 10.74 -14.87 -10.90
N SER A 40 9.84 -14.70 -9.92
CA SER A 40 10.16 -14.12 -8.60
C SER A 40 10.67 -15.13 -7.58
N GLY A 41 11.05 -16.36 -8.00
CA GLY A 41 11.48 -17.44 -7.10
C GLY A 41 12.67 -17.12 -6.19
N GLY A 42 13.49 -16.11 -6.53
CA GLY A 42 14.59 -15.61 -5.69
C GLY A 42 14.16 -14.58 -4.63
N ILE A 43 12.92 -14.11 -4.64
CA ILE A 43 12.41 -13.06 -3.77
C ILE A 43 11.68 -13.71 -2.60
N ASN A 44 12.38 -13.92 -1.49
CA ASN A 44 11.86 -14.58 -0.30
C ASN A 44 12.04 -13.72 0.97
N GLY A 45 11.15 -13.90 1.95
CA GLY A 45 11.22 -13.22 3.25
C GLY A 45 11.01 -11.70 3.21
N GLN A 46 10.46 -11.17 2.12
CA GLN A 46 10.28 -9.72 1.95
C GLN A 46 8.99 -9.23 2.59
N VAL A 47 9.05 -8.03 3.18
CA VAL A 47 7.87 -7.25 3.57
C VAL A 47 7.87 -5.96 2.77
N VAL A 48 6.93 -5.84 1.83
CA VAL A 48 6.87 -4.71 0.90
C VAL A 48 5.65 -3.85 1.21
N ARG A 49 5.87 -2.58 1.54
CA ARG A 49 4.78 -1.64 1.81
C ARG A 49 4.17 -1.13 0.51
N VAL A 50 2.88 -1.35 0.32
CA VAL A 50 2.08 -0.74 -0.75
C VAL A 50 1.40 0.51 -0.21
N CYS A 51 2.16 1.60 -0.05
CA CYS A 51 1.71 2.76 0.73
C CYS A 51 1.92 4.13 0.08
N GLY A 52 2.39 4.19 -1.17
CA GLY A 52 2.73 5.46 -1.82
C GLY A 52 3.79 6.26 -1.08
N GLN A 53 4.68 5.58 -0.34
CA GLN A 53 5.66 6.16 0.58
C GLN A 53 5.01 6.99 1.70
N SER A 54 4.17 6.33 2.51
CA SER A 54 3.53 7.00 3.66
C SER A 54 4.53 7.41 4.73
N LEU A 55 4.30 8.58 5.33
CA LEU A 55 5.11 9.17 6.40
C LEU A 55 5.16 8.32 7.69
N LEU A 56 4.19 7.42 7.89
CA LEU A 56 4.19 6.51 9.02
C LEU A 56 5.25 5.41 8.82
N GLY A 57 6.06 5.16 9.85
CA GLY A 57 7.13 4.18 9.85
C GLY A 57 7.79 4.04 11.22
N ALA A 58 8.79 3.16 11.31
CA ALA A 58 9.70 3.02 12.44
C ALA A 58 11.11 3.48 12.03
#